data_AF-A0ABD4PNI3-F1
#
_entry.id   AF-A0ABD4PNI3-F1
#
_cell.length_a   1.000
_cell.length_b   1.000
_cell.length_c   1.000
_cell.angle_alpha   90.00
_cell.angle_beta   90.00
_cell.angle_gamma   90.00
#
_symmetry.space_group_name_H-M   'P 1'
#
loop_
_entity.id
_entity.type
_entity.pdbx_description
1 polymer ?
#
loop_
_entity_poly.entity_id
_entity_poly.type
_entity_poly.pdbx_seq_one_letter_code
_entity_poly.pdbx_strand_id
1 'polypeptide(L)'
;MAPDTVKDNSEVTAVAKDPAGNESAPVTVTSKTDGVSDAPVLTIPEAADSVNAEELKDGVQAEVTLPAGTVEGAVITLTVTHPDQSTENVTHNVTGDEVTAGKVSMDIPEDAVVDGQNSVRVSLTQGSNPAKAGNTVEIVVDGQVPGDTNGDGVADTTPVVTIPEATGGVNAKELKDGVQAEVTVPAGSAEGDTVTLTVTKPDGKT
;
A
#
# COMPACT_ATOMS: atom_id res chain seq x y z
N MET A 1 28.63 -39.76 -10.27
CA MET A 1 28.28 -38.32 -10.36
C MET A 1 29.41 -37.55 -9.71
N ALA A 2 29.89 -36.48 -10.32
CA ALA A 2 30.82 -35.58 -9.63
C ALA A 2 30.11 -34.95 -8.41
N PRO A 3 30.82 -34.59 -7.34
CA PRO A 3 30.20 -34.17 -6.08
C PRO A 3 29.29 -32.92 -6.11
N ASP A 4 29.13 -32.21 -7.24
CA ASP A 4 28.34 -30.95 -7.31
C ASP A 4 27.39 -30.84 -8.53
N THR A 5 26.93 -31.96 -9.10
CA THR A 5 26.01 -31.87 -10.28
C THR A 5 24.57 -31.44 -9.93
N VAL A 6 24.13 -31.55 -8.68
CA VAL A 6 22.77 -31.21 -8.26
C VAL A 6 22.82 -29.93 -7.43
N LYS A 7 22.21 -28.85 -7.94
CA LYS A 7 22.02 -27.57 -7.23
C LYS A 7 20.58 -27.48 -6.71
N ASP A 8 20.24 -26.41 -5.99
CA ASP A 8 18.85 -26.10 -5.65
C ASP A 8 17.97 -26.03 -6.91
N ASN A 9 16.71 -26.47 -6.80
CA ASN A 9 15.75 -26.58 -7.90
C ASN A 9 16.17 -27.47 -9.09
N SER A 10 17.21 -28.29 -8.92
CA SER A 10 17.61 -29.27 -9.93
C SER A 10 16.63 -30.44 -9.96
N GLU A 11 16.25 -30.85 -11.18
CA GLU A 11 15.45 -32.05 -11.40
C GLU A 11 16.35 -33.29 -11.53
N VAL A 12 16.02 -34.35 -10.79
CA VAL A 12 16.69 -35.65 -10.86
C VAL A 12 15.69 -36.70 -11.31
N THR A 13 15.92 -37.27 -12.48
CA THR A 13 15.07 -38.31 -13.08
C THR A 13 15.78 -39.67 -13.07
N ALA A 14 15.05 -40.74 -12.73
CA ALA A 14 15.54 -42.12 -12.79
C ALA A 14 14.63 -43.00 -13.66
N VAL A 15 15.25 -43.84 -14.50
CA VAL A 15 14.62 -44.87 -15.34
C VAL A 15 15.43 -46.16 -15.21
N ALA A 16 14.78 -47.28 -14.93
CA ALA A 16 15.43 -48.60 -14.93
C ALA A 16 15.33 -49.23 -16.32
N LYS A 17 16.41 -49.89 -16.79
CA LYS A 17 16.46 -50.62 -18.06
C LYS A 17 17.07 -52.01 -17.87
N ASP A 18 16.41 -53.06 -18.36
CA ASP A 18 16.97 -54.41 -18.32
C ASP A 18 17.91 -54.69 -19.53
N PRO A 19 18.68 -55.80 -19.54
CA PRO A 19 19.57 -56.14 -20.66
C PRO A 19 18.86 -56.39 -22.00
N ALA A 20 17.56 -56.71 -21.98
CA ALA A 20 16.74 -56.90 -23.17
C ALA A 20 16.19 -55.56 -23.70
N GLY A 21 16.34 -54.47 -22.94
CA GLY A 21 15.98 -53.12 -23.32
C GLY A 21 14.61 -52.66 -22.81
N ASN A 22 13.93 -53.40 -21.94
CA ASN A 22 12.67 -52.95 -21.35
C ASN A 22 12.92 -51.86 -20.30
N GLU A 23 12.14 -50.78 -20.33
CA GLU A 23 12.29 -49.62 -19.45
C GLU A 23 11.14 -49.49 -18.46
N SER A 24 11.42 -48.99 -17.26
CA SER A 24 10.39 -48.56 -16.31
C SER A 24 9.78 -47.22 -16.72
N ALA A 25 8.67 -46.83 -16.10
CA ALA A 25 8.28 -45.42 -16.08
C ALA A 25 9.37 -44.57 -15.39
N PRO A 26 9.58 -43.31 -15.82
CA PRO A 26 10.48 -42.40 -15.13
C PRO A 26 9.90 -41.98 -13.76
N VAL A 27 10.79 -41.77 -12.79
CA VAL A 27 10.48 -41.04 -11.56
C VAL A 27 11.34 -39.78 -11.50
N THR A 28 10.73 -38.66 -11.15
CA THR A 28 11.40 -37.37 -11.00
C THR A 28 11.31 -36.90 -9.55
N VAL A 29 12.40 -36.31 -9.03
CA VAL A 29 12.45 -35.57 -7.77
C VAL A 29 13.18 -34.25 -8.01
N THR A 30 12.68 -33.16 -7.43
CA THR A 30 13.35 -31.85 -7.45
C THR A 30 14.08 -31.62 -6.13
N SER A 31 15.33 -31.15 -6.19
CA SER A 31 16.06 -30.71 -4.99
C SER A 31 15.40 -29.47 -4.37
N LYS A 32 15.45 -29.37 -3.04
CA LYS A 32 14.89 -28.23 -2.32
C LYS A 32 15.82 -27.03 -2.40
N THR A 33 15.25 -25.83 -2.29
CA THR A 33 16.00 -24.62 -1.99
C THR A 33 16.34 -24.56 -0.52
N ASP A 34 17.50 -23.99 -0.20
CA ASP A 34 17.77 -23.58 1.18
C ASP A 34 16.81 -22.45 1.61
N GLY A 35 16.55 -22.36 2.91
CA GLY A 35 15.80 -21.24 3.49
C GLY A 35 16.66 -20.00 3.69
N VAL A 36 16.02 -18.83 3.84
CA VAL A 36 16.73 -17.60 4.19
C VAL A 36 16.93 -17.48 5.71
N SER A 37 18.12 -17.05 6.12
CA SER A 37 18.48 -16.90 7.54
C SER A 37 17.94 -15.60 8.13
N ASP A 38 18.05 -14.50 7.39
CA ASP A 38 17.62 -13.18 7.84
C ASP A 38 16.19 -12.87 7.41
N ALA A 39 15.57 -11.92 8.10
CA ALA A 39 14.22 -11.48 7.82
C ALA A 39 14.21 -10.45 6.68
N PRO A 40 13.19 -10.45 5.80
CA PRO A 40 12.97 -9.32 4.90
C PRO A 40 12.61 -8.07 5.71
N VAL A 41 12.94 -6.89 5.17
CA VAL A 41 12.59 -5.61 5.78
C VAL A 41 11.69 -4.83 4.84
N LEU A 42 10.54 -4.40 5.34
CA LEU A 42 9.56 -3.57 4.65
C LEU A 42 9.70 -2.12 5.09
N THR A 43 9.68 -1.22 4.12
CA THR A 43 9.51 0.22 4.29
C THR A 43 8.38 0.71 3.41
N ILE A 44 7.52 1.57 3.95
CA ILE A 44 6.45 2.25 3.21
C ILE A 44 6.71 3.75 3.41
N PRO A 45 7.33 4.45 2.45
CA PRO A 45 7.67 5.86 2.57
C PRO A 45 6.46 6.75 2.88
N GLU A 46 5.32 6.45 2.28
CA GLU A 46 4.05 7.19 2.44
C GLU A 46 3.47 7.03 3.85
N ALA A 47 3.97 6.07 4.65
CA ALA A 47 3.58 5.90 6.05
C ALA A 47 4.20 6.94 7.00
N ALA A 48 5.15 7.76 6.53
CA ALA A 48 5.73 8.82 7.35
C ALA A 48 4.68 9.86 7.76
N ASP A 49 3.71 10.08 6.88
CA ASP A 49 2.50 10.87 7.11
C ASP A 49 1.27 9.96 6.91
N SER A 50 0.06 10.52 6.89
CA SER A 50 -1.13 9.78 6.45
C SER A 50 -1.15 9.67 4.93
N VAL A 51 -1.47 8.48 4.40
CA VAL A 51 -1.72 8.27 2.96
C VAL A 51 -2.99 9.01 2.58
N ASN A 52 -2.87 10.03 1.75
CA ASN A 52 -4.00 10.83 1.29
C ASN A 52 -4.62 10.31 -0.02
N ALA A 53 -5.74 10.89 -0.43
CA ALA A 53 -6.45 10.54 -1.67
C ALA A 53 -5.67 10.73 -2.98
N GLU A 54 -4.58 11.50 -3.00
CA GLU A 54 -3.68 11.61 -4.17
C GLU A 54 -2.66 10.47 -4.19
N GLU A 55 -2.05 10.19 -3.04
CA GLU A 55 -1.09 9.09 -2.86
C GLU A 55 -1.74 7.71 -3.06
N LEU A 56 -3.04 7.59 -2.78
CA LEU A 56 -3.74 6.32 -2.93
C LEU A 56 -4.03 5.95 -4.40
N LYS A 57 -4.02 6.90 -5.34
CA LYS A 57 -4.48 6.68 -6.74
C LYS A 57 -3.66 5.65 -7.52
N ASP A 58 -2.39 5.52 -7.20
CA ASP A 58 -1.48 4.53 -7.78
C ASP A 58 -1.13 3.39 -6.81
N GLY A 59 -1.85 3.31 -5.68
CA GLY A 59 -1.58 2.37 -4.59
C GLY A 59 -0.51 2.89 -3.63
N VAL A 60 -0.43 2.27 -2.45
CA VAL A 60 0.56 2.66 -1.43
C VAL A 60 1.91 2.03 -1.76
N GLN A 61 2.94 2.85 -1.99
CA GLN A 61 4.24 2.36 -2.42
C GLN A 61 5.00 1.67 -1.28
N ALA A 62 5.58 0.52 -1.58
CA ALA A 62 6.30 -0.30 -0.62
C ALA A 62 7.64 -0.77 -1.19
N GLU A 63 8.68 -0.74 -0.37
CA GLU A 63 9.98 -1.34 -0.70
C GLU A 63 10.28 -2.46 0.28
N VAL A 64 10.64 -3.63 -0.26
CA VAL A 64 11.09 -4.79 0.51
C VAL A 64 12.56 -5.04 0.25
N THR A 65 13.40 -4.88 1.28
CA THR A 65 14.79 -5.32 1.25
C THR A 65 14.85 -6.84 1.40
N LEU A 66 15.52 -7.49 0.45
CA LEU A 66 15.68 -8.93 0.40
C LEU A 66 16.84 -9.39 1.30
N PRO A 67 16.64 -10.42 2.15
CA PRO A 67 17.73 -11.00 2.91
C PRO A 67 18.71 -11.74 2.01
N ALA A 68 19.98 -11.83 2.41
CA ALA A 68 20.98 -12.61 1.71
C ALA A 68 20.55 -14.09 1.58
N GLY A 69 20.80 -14.69 0.42
CA GLY A 69 20.36 -16.05 0.10
C GLY A 69 18.94 -16.15 -0.48
N THR A 70 18.25 -15.01 -0.66
CA THR A 70 17.03 -14.97 -1.48
C THR A 70 17.37 -15.36 -2.93
N VAL A 71 16.56 -16.22 -3.53
CA VAL A 71 16.71 -16.66 -4.92
C VAL A 71 15.49 -16.27 -5.75
N GLU A 72 15.69 -16.24 -7.08
CA GLU A 72 14.60 -16.03 -8.03
C GLU A 72 13.48 -17.06 -7.83
N GLY A 73 12.24 -16.60 -7.89
CA GLY A 73 11.04 -17.39 -7.63
C GLY A 73 10.66 -17.48 -6.15
N ALA A 74 11.43 -16.88 -5.22
CA ALA A 74 10.93 -16.63 -3.87
C ALA A 74 9.66 -15.75 -3.92
N VAL A 75 8.76 -15.92 -2.97
CA VAL A 75 7.48 -15.21 -2.92
C VAL A 75 7.48 -14.28 -1.71
N ILE A 76 7.35 -12.99 -1.97
CA ILE A 76 7.04 -11.99 -0.96
C ILE A 76 5.52 -11.98 -0.77
N THR A 77 5.08 -11.88 0.48
CA THR A 77 3.68 -11.64 0.82
C THR A 77 3.61 -10.46 1.78
N LEU A 78 2.93 -9.40 1.35
CA LEU A 78 2.48 -8.32 2.21
C LEU A 78 1.07 -8.67 2.68
N THR A 79 0.90 -8.81 3.98
CA THR A 79 -0.42 -8.99 4.61
C THR A 79 -0.85 -7.65 5.18
N VAL A 80 -1.87 -7.06 4.55
CA VAL A 80 -2.53 -5.87 5.05
C VAL A 80 -3.58 -6.32 6.07
N THR A 81 -3.62 -5.68 7.24
CA THR A 81 -4.63 -5.87 8.27
C THR A 81 -5.39 -4.58 8.45
N HIS A 82 -6.70 -4.63 8.22
CA HIS A 82 -7.62 -3.50 8.34
C HIS A 82 -7.99 -3.21 9.80
N PRO A 83 -8.60 -2.04 10.12
CA PRO A 83 -9.06 -1.72 11.46
C PRO A 83 -10.03 -2.75 12.08
N ASP A 84 -10.80 -3.45 11.25
CA ASP A 84 -11.74 -4.49 11.68
C ASP A 84 -11.09 -5.87 11.87
N GLN A 85 -9.76 -5.95 11.74
CA GLN A 85 -8.93 -7.16 11.81
C GLN A 85 -9.08 -8.13 10.63
N SER A 86 -9.83 -7.78 9.59
CA SER A 86 -9.79 -8.52 8.32
C SER A 86 -8.44 -8.29 7.62
N THR A 87 -8.10 -9.19 6.70
CA THR A 87 -6.78 -9.20 6.07
C THR A 87 -6.87 -9.43 4.57
N GLU A 88 -6.05 -8.70 3.83
CA GLU A 88 -5.80 -8.87 2.40
C GLU A 88 -4.31 -9.20 2.16
N ASN A 89 -4.02 -9.97 1.10
CA ASN A 89 -2.65 -10.34 0.76
C ASN A 89 -2.25 -9.82 -0.61
N VAL A 90 -1.11 -9.13 -0.67
CA VAL A 90 -0.43 -8.71 -1.90
C VAL A 90 0.82 -9.56 -2.06
N THR A 91 0.95 -10.28 -3.16
CA THR A 91 2.07 -11.22 -3.38
C THR A 91 2.92 -10.82 -4.57
N HIS A 92 4.23 -11.03 -4.46
CA HIS A 92 5.18 -10.80 -5.55
C HIS A 92 6.17 -11.96 -5.68
N ASN A 93 6.44 -12.37 -6.92
CA ASN A 93 7.47 -13.36 -7.24
C ASN A 93 8.78 -12.63 -7.55
N VAL A 94 9.79 -12.85 -6.72
CA VAL A 94 11.11 -12.23 -6.85
C VAL A 94 11.78 -12.67 -8.16
N THR A 95 12.23 -11.69 -8.93
CA THR A 95 12.98 -11.87 -10.17
C THR A 95 14.49 -11.92 -9.93
N GLY A 96 15.26 -12.44 -10.89
CA GLY A 96 16.73 -12.46 -10.79
C GLY A 96 17.37 -11.06 -10.68
N ASP A 97 16.77 -10.05 -11.31
CA ASP A 97 17.23 -8.66 -11.25
C ASP A 97 17.03 -8.07 -9.84
N GLU A 98 15.90 -8.37 -9.20
CA GLU A 98 15.61 -7.95 -7.83
C GLU A 98 16.52 -8.63 -6.81
N VAL A 99 16.83 -9.92 -6.99
CA VAL A 99 17.86 -10.61 -6.18
C VAL A 99 19.20 -9.87 -6.30
N THR A 100 19.58 -9.46 -7.51
CA THR A 100 20.83 -8.73 -7.76
C THR A 100 20.79 -7.34 -7.14
N ALA A 101 19.65 -6.66 -7.19
CA ALA A 101 19.43 -5.35 -6.56
C ALA A 101 19.34 -5.43 -5.02
N GLY A 102 18.98 -6.60 -4.48
CA GLY A 102 18.74 -6.82 -3.06
C GLY A 102 17.43 -6.20 -2.55
N LYS A 103 16.53 -5.79 -3.44
CA LYS A 103 15.26 -5.16 -3.08
C LYS A 103 14.17 -5.33 -4.14
N VAL A 104 12.93 -5.16 -3.72
CA VAL A 104 11.71 -5.20 -4.55
C VAL A 104 10.88 -3.95 -4.27
N SER A 105 10.38 -3.31 -5.34
CA SER A 105 9.35 -2.27 -5.24
C SER A 105 8.00 -2.92 -5.50
N MET A 106 7.02 -2.64 -4.65
CA MET A 106 5.66 -3.16 -4.74
C MET A 106 4.66 -2.03 -4.51
N ASP A 107 3.53 -2.09 -5.19
CA ASP A 107 2.40 -1.21 -4.91
C ASP A 107 1.34 -2.02 -4.16
N ILE A 108 0.89 -1.52 -3.01
CA ILE A 108 -0.26 -2.07 -2.30
C ILE A 108 -1.51 -1.47 -2.97
N PRO A 109 -2.37 -2.29 -3.61
CA PRO A 109 -3.54 -1.78 -4.32
C PRO A 109 -4.45 -0.92 -3.44
N GLU A 110 -5.13 0.05 -4.06
CA GLU A 110 -6.08 0.94 -3.35
C GLU A 110 -7.16 0.16 -2.60
N ASP A 111 -7.64 -0.95 -3.18
CA ASP A 111 -8.70 -1.80 -2.62
C ASP A 111 -8.20 -2.78 -1.56
N ALA A 112 -6.88 -2.88 -1.37
CA ALA A 112 -6.28 -3.68 -0.31
C ALA A 112 -6.18 -2.92 1.02
N VAL A 113 -6.43 -1.61 1.03
CA VAL A 113 -6.44 -0.75 2.24
C VAL A 113 -7.80 -0.09 2.41
N VAL A 114 -8.07 0.42 3.61
CA VAL A 114 -9.30 1.17 3.92
C VAL A 114 -8.98 2.40 4.76
N ASP A 115 -9.85 3.40 4.76
CA ASP A 115 -9.68 4.58 5.61
C ASP A 115 -9.48 4.19 7.10
N GLY A 116 -8.57 4.91 7.75
CA GLY A 116 -8.16 4.69 9.13
C GLY A 116 -6.85 3.89 9.28
N GLN A 117 -6.67 3.30 10.45
CA GLN A 117 -5.44 2.62 10.84
C GLN A 117 -5.34 1.22 10.22
N ASN A 118 -4.39 1.04 9.30
CA ASN A 118 -4.02 -0.25 8.76
C ASN A 118 -2.64 -0.67 9.28
N SER A 119 -2.31 -1.95 9.13
CA SER A 119 -0.94 -2.42 9.30
C SER A 119 -0.55 -3.38 8.18
N VAL A 120 0.70 -3.31 7.74
CA VAL A 120 1.24 -4.12 6.65
C VAL A 120 2.41 -4.93 7.19
N ARG A 121 2.31 -6.25 7.11
CA ARG A 121 3.38 -7.17 7.50
C ARG A 121 3.98 -7.84 6.28
N VAL A 122 5.31 -7.92 6.22
CA VAL A 122 6.01 -8.66 5.16
C VAL A 122 6.41 -10.07 5.60
N SER A 123 6.36 -11.01 4.67
CA SER A 123 7.01 -12.32 4.78
C SER A 123 7.61 -12.76 3.45
N LEU A 124 8.60 -13.65 3.51
CA LEU A 124 9.26 -14.24 2.35
C LEU A 124 9.20 -15.77 2.43
N THR A 125 8.74 -16.43 1.37
CA THR A 125 8.72 -17.89 1.24
C THR A 125 9.63 -18.31 0.09
N GLN A 126 10.55 -19.23 0.34
CA GLN A 126 11.50 -19.72 -0.65
C GLN A 126 11.38 -21.24 -0.82
N GLY A 127 10.87 -21.68 -1.97
CA GLY A 127 10.56 -23.08 -2.24
C GLY A 127 9.55 -23.65 -1.23
N SER A 128 9.85 -24.81 -0.64
CA SER A 128 8.99 -25.45 0.37
C SER A 128 9.38 -25.12 1.82
N ASN A 129 10.23 -24.12 2.03
CA ASN A 129 10.62 -23.71 3.38
C ASN A 129 9.49 -22.92 4.05
N PRO A 130 9.36 -22.97 5.39
CA PRO A 130 8.44 -22.12 6.12
C PRO A 130 8.68 -20.63 5.82
N ALA A 131 7.61 -19.85 5.77
CA ALA A 131 7.69 -18.41 5.55
C ALA A 131 8.55 -17.72 6.61
N LYS A 132 9.47 -16.88 6.17
CA LYS A 132 10.27 -16.02 7.01
C LYS A 132 9.56 -14.68 7.21
N ALA A 133 9.13 -14.41 8.44
CA ALA A 133 8.50 -13.15 8.80
C ALA A 133 9.52 -11.99 8.83
N GLY A 134 9.11 -10.83 8.33
CA GLY A 134 9.78 -9.55 8.52
C GLY A 134 9.07 -8.65 9.53
N ASN A 135 9.31 -7.35 9.42
CA ASN A 135 8.66 -6.34 10.25
C ASN A 135 7.21 -6.06 9.80
N THR A 136 6.53 -5.28 10.64
CA THR A 136 5.22 -4.67 10.37
C THR A 136 5.40 -3.16 10.30
N VAL A 137 4.67 -2.51 9.40
CA VAL A 137 4.57 -1.05 9.29
C VAL A 137 3.11 -0.67 9.51
N GLU A 138 2.88 0.32 10.37
CA GLU A 138 1.56 0.92 10.59
C GLU A 138 1.37 2.07 9.60
N ILE A 139 0.21 2.13 8.95
CA ILE A 139 -0.14 3.19 8.02
C ILE A 139 -1.53 3.74 8.36
N VAL A 140 -1.72 5.05 8.24
CA VAL A 140 -3.04 5.69 8.36
C VAL A 140 -3.44 6.13 6.97
N VAL A 141 -4.60 5.66 6.50
CA VAL A 141 -5.14 6.02 5.19
C VAL A 141 -6.29 6.99 5.39
N ASP A 142 -6.31 8.04 4.59
CA ASP A 142 -7.40 9.01 4.51
C ASP A 142 -7.65 9.36 3.04
N GLY A 143 -8.50 8.56 2.40
CA GLY A 143 -8.96 8.78 1.04
C GLY A 143 -10.11 9.78 0.93
N GLN A 144 -10.63 10.33 2.04
CA GLN A 144 -11.77 11.23 2.01
C GLN A 144 -11.36 12.62 1.52
N VAL A 145 -12.08 13.10 0.50
CA VAL A 145 -11.89 14.44 -0.05
C VAL A 145 -13.07 15.33 0.35
N PRO A 146 -12.84 16.47 1.03
CA PRO A 146 -13.94 17.37 1.39
C PRO A 146 -14.62 17.90 0.14
N GLY A 147 -15.93 17.72 0.05
CA GLY A 147 -16.72 18.05 -1.13
C GLY A 147 -16.98 16.88 -2.08
N ASP A 148 -16.28 15.76 -1.96
CA ASP A 148 -16.50 14.55 -2.76
C ASP A 148 -17.73 13.79 -2.25
N THR A 149 -18.72 13.61 -3.11
CA THR A 149 -19.98 12.94 -2.77
C THR A 149 -20.15 11.61 -3.46
N ASN A 150 -19.22 11.24 -4.33
CA ASN A 150 -19.32 10.06 -5.19
C ASN A 150 -18.14 9.06 -4.99
N GLY A 151 -17.09 9.48 -4.30
CA GLY A 151 -15.92 8.66 -3.95
C GLY A 151 -14.90 8.53 -5.06
N ASP A 152 -14.85 9.45 -6.03
CA ASP A 152 -13.84 9.47 -7.09
C ASP A 152 -12.55 10.21 -6.71
N GLY A 153 -12.45 10.66 -5.45
CA GLY A 153 -11.30 11.40 -4.94
C GLY A 153 -11.25 12.84 -5.48
N VAL A 154 -12.37 13.36 -6.00
CA VAL A 154 -12.49 14.72 -6.51
C VAL A 154 -13.69 15.42 -5.87
N ALA A 155 -13.50 16.67 -5.45
CA ALA A 155 -14.59 17.43 -4.84
C ALA A 155 -15.71 17.76 -5.87
N ASP A 156 -16.94 17.32 -5.57
CA ASP A 156 -18.16 17.63 -6.31
C ASP A 156 -18.80 18.95 -5.86
N THR A 157 -18.63 19.28 -4.58
CA THR A 157 -19.30 20.40 -3.92
C THR A 157 -18.30 21.34 -3.25
N THR A 158 -18.59 22.64 -3.30
CA THR A 158 -17.78 23.67 -2.65
C THR A 158 -18.46 24.16 -1.36
N PRO A 159 -17.70 24.71 -0.40
CA PRO A 159 -18.28 25.44 0.72
C PRO A 159 -19.18 26.58 0.22
N VAL A 160 -20.24 26.88 0.98
CA VAL A 160 -21.12 28.03 0.70
C VAL A 160 -20.93 29.07 1.79
N VAL A 161 -20.77 30.33 1.42
CA VAL A 161 -20.70 31.47 2.35
C VAL A 161 -21.78 32.49 2.02
N THR A 162 -22.50 32.95 3.05
CA THR A 162 -23.47 34.04 2.94
C THR A 162 -23.22 35.09 4.03
N ILE A 163 -23.73 36.30 3.79
CA ILE A 163 -23.70 37.39 4.78
C ILE A 163 -25.15 37.91 4.87
N PRO A 164 -26.02 37.28 5.69
CA PRO A 164 -27.47 37.53 5.67
C PRO A 164 -27.84 39.00 5.94
N GLU A 165 -27.06 39.67 6.80
CA GLU A 165 -27.31 41.04 7.21
C GLU A 165 -26.93 42.06 6.12
N ALA A 166 -26.12 41.68 5.13
CA ALA A 166 -25.57 42.58 4.13
C ALA A 166 -26.22 42.43 2.74
N THR A 167 -27.49 42.00 2.65
CA THR A 167 -28.22 41.92 1.36
C THR A 167 -28.29 43.27 0.62
N GLY A 168 -28.19 44.39 1.34
CA GLY A 168 -28.08 45.76 0.81
C GLY A 168 -26.69 46.40 0.99
N GLY A 169 -25.67 45.61 1.32
CA GLY A 169 -24.36 46.08 1.78
C GLY A 169 -24.30 46.29 3.30
N VAL A 170 -23.09 46.50 3.81
CA VAL A 170 -22.82 46.73 5.24
C VAL A 170 -22.97 48.22 5.57
N ASN A 171 -23.73 48.57 6.60
CA ASN A 171 -23.90 49.93 7.08
C ASN A 171 -23.56 50.06 8.59
N ALA A 172 -23.73 51.27 9.13
CA ALA A 172 -23.37 51.58 10.52
C ALA A 172 -24.19 50.82 11.56
N LYS A 173 -25.34 50.24 11.19
CA LYS A 173 -26.16 49.41 12.06
C LYS A 173 -25.57 48.02 12.20
N GLU A 174 -25.25 47.32 11.10
CA GLU A 174 -24.64 45.98 11.15
C GLU A 174 -23.21 46.04 11.73
N LEU A 175 -22.51 47.18 11.62
CA LEU A 175 -21.16 47.29 12.17
C LEU A 175 -21.11 47.45 13.70
N LYS A 176 -22.25 47.66 14.38
CA LYS A 176 -22.25 47.90 15.84
C LYS A 176 -21.90 46.66 16.65
N ASP A 177 -22.31 45.49 16.18
CA ASP A 177 -22.10 44.17 16.76
C ASP A 177 -21.22 43.26 15.89
N GLY A 178 -20.89 43.72 14.69
CA GLY A 178 -20.07 42.99 13.73
C GLY A 178 -20.93 42.38 12.63
N VAL A 179 -20.30 42.04 11.51
CA VAL A 179 -21.01 41.46 10.36
C VAL A 179 -21.05 39.95 10.49
N GLN A 180 -22.24 39.36 10.55
CA GLN A 180 -22.39 37.92 10.59
C GLN A 180 -22.21 37.28 9.20
N ALA A 181 -21.32 36.28 9.11
CA ALA A 181 -21.22 35.39 7.97
C ALA A 181 -21.73 33.99 8.36
N GLU A 182 -22.50 33.36 7.48
CA GLU A 182 -22.86 31.95 7.61
C GLU A 182 -22.05 31.13 6.62
N VAL A 183 -21.49 30.02 7.08
CA VAL A 183 -20.72 29.10 6.24
C VAL A 183 -21.28 27.70 6.35
N THR A 184 -21.56 27.11 5.20
CA THR A 184 -21.96 25.72 5.07
C THR A 184 -20.74 24.89 4.66
N VAL A 185 -20.44 23.90 5.49
CA VAL A 185 -19.40 22.88 5.22
C VAL A 185 -19.87 22.01 4.04
N PRO A 186 -19.01 21.75 3.03
CA PRO A 186 -19.40 20.92 1.90
C PRO A 186 -19.68 19.47 2.32
N ALA A 187 -20.52 18.77 1.57
CA ALA A 187 -20.78 17.35 1.80
C ALA A 187 -19.48 16.54 1.61
N GLY A 188 -19.37 15.37 2.23
CA GLY A 188 -18.12 14.57 2.17
C GLY A 188 -16.99 15.08 3.07
N SER A 189 -17.20 16.18 3.83
CA SER A 189 -16.23 16.60 4.85
C SER A 189 -16.30 15.69 6.09
N ALA A 190 -15.15 15.41 6.69
CA ALA A 190 -14.95 14.57 7.86
C ALA A 190 -14.35 15.36 9.05
N GLU A 191 -14.18 14.70 10.18
CA GLU A 191 -13.48 15.28 11.33
C GLU A 191 -12.01 15.55 10.97
N GLY A 192 -11.49 16.72 11.33
CA GLY A 192 -10.14 17.15 10.97
C GLY A 192 -10.10 18.13 9.79
N ASP A 193 -11.15 18.18 8.97
CA ASP A 193 -11.25 19.14 7.89
C ASP A 193 -11.31 20.58 8.39
N THR A 194 -10.70 21.47 7.60
CA THR A 194 -10.64 22.90 7.93
C THR A 194 -11.39 23.73 6.91
N VAL A 195 -12.18 24.69 7.40
CA VAL A 195 -12.79 25.72 6.57
C VAL A 195 -12.12 27.05 6.87
N THR A 196 -11.46 27.62 5.86
CA THR A 196 -10.78 28.91 6.00
C THR A 196 -11.62 30.02 5.38
N LEU A 197 -12.04 30.99 6.19
CA LEU A 197 -12.67 32.22 5.71
C LEU A 197 -11.61 33.31 5.56
N THR A 198 -11.51 33.90 4.37
CA THR A 198 -10.64 35.05 4.10
C THR A 198 -11.50 36.27 3.79
N VAL A 199 -11.26 37.38 4.50
CA VAL A 199 -11.94 38.65 4.26
C VAL A 199 -11.02 39.58 3.49
N THR A 200 -11.31 39.82 2.22
CA THR A 200 -10.57 40.79 1.41
C THR A 200 -11.29 42.15 1.46
N LYS A 201 -10.58 43.18 1.89
CA LYS A 201 -11.07 44.57 1.90
C LYS A 201 -11.26 45.09 0.47
N PRO A 202 -12.07 46.14 0.25
CA PRO A 202 -12.24 46.75 -1.08
C PRO A 202 -10.95 47.28 -1.71
N ASP A 203 -9.92 47.57 -0.90
CA ASP A 203 -8.58 47.95 -1.39
C ASP A 203 -7.71 46.75 -1.79
N GLY A 204 -8.26 45.53 -1.78
CA GLY A 204 -7.60 44.29 -2.17
C GLY A 204 -6.75 43.65 -1.07
N LYS A 205 -6.66 44.25 0.12
CA LYS A 205 -5.89 43.68 1.23
C LYS A 205 -6.73 42.69 2.02
N THR A 206 -6.17 41.52 2.29
CA THR A 206 -6.67 40.59 3.30
C THR A 206 -6.40 41.08 4.72
#